data_AF-A0A842N2G4-F1
#
_entry.id   AF-A0A842N2G4-F1
#
_cell.length_a   1.000
_cell.length_b   1.000
_cell.length_c   1.000
_cell.angle_alpha   90.00
_cell.angle_beta   90.00
_cell.angle_gamma   90.00
#
_symmetry.space_group_name_H-M   'P 1'
#
loop_
_entity.id
_entity.type
_entity.pdbx_description
1 polymer ?
#
loop_
_entity_poly.entity_id
_entity_poly.type
_entity_poly.pdbx_seq_one_letter_code
_entity_poly.pdbx_strand_id
1 'polypeptide(L)'
;MDSAIEVNDDGVKVNPEIMENEKFYHCIFKDKVILVFKDHQEFLNCFEIEEKEIVKKIKSSKDEDVNSILESYIEKEKLKKQ
;
A
#
# COMPACT_ATOMS: atom_id res chain seq x y z
N MET A 1 -17.07 -11.83 -6.12
CA MET A 1 -16.42 -10.54 -6.41
C MET A 1 -14.96 -10.76 -6.13
N ASP A 2 -14.16 -10.94 -7.17
CA ASP A 2 -12.74 -11.20 -7.05
C ASP A 2 -12.03 -9.88 -6.71
N SER A 3 -11.42 -9.82 -5.52
CA SER A 3 -10.61 -8.68 -5.09
C SER A 3 -9.15 -8.92 -5.49
N ALA A 4 -8.48 -7.89 -6.02
CA ALA A 4 -7.09 -7.96 -6.43
C ALA A 4 -6.12 -8.29 -5.27
N ILE A 5 -6.52 -7.93 -4.04
CA ILE A 5 -5.83 -8.30 -2.81
C ILE A 5 -6.84 -8.88 -1.82
N GLU A 6 -6.48 -9.99 -1.19
CA GLU A 6 -7.22 -10.64 -0.12
C GLU A 6 -6.29 -10.88 1.07
N VAL A 7 -6.74 -10.56 2.28
CA VAL A 7 -5.97 -10.80 3.51
C VAL A 7 -6.62 -11.94 4.28
N ASN A 8 -5.81 -12.94 4.64
CA ASN A 8 -6.21 -14.10 5.44
C ASN A 8 -5.30 -14.22 6.67
N ASP A 9 -5.63 -15.11 7.62
CA ASP A 9 -4.79 -15.35 8.81
C ASP A 9 -3.35 -15.79 8.46
N ASP A 10 -3.17 -16.51 7.36
CA ASP A 10 -1.87 -17.05 6.93
C ASP A 10 -1.01 -16.01 6.18
N GLY A 11 -1.63 -15.05 5.50
CA GLY A 11 -0.91 -14.15 4.61
C GLY A 11 -1.79 -13.24 3.77
N VAL A 12 -1.14 -12.57 2.80
CA VAL A 12 -1.79 -11.73 1.79
C VAL A 12 -1.75 -12.47 0.46
N LYS A 13 -2.91 -12.64 -0.17
CA LYS A 13 -3.05 -13.18 -1.51
C LYS A 13 -3.24 -12.02 -2.49
N VAL A 14 -2.44 -12.03 -3.54
CA VAL A 14 -2.46 -11.02 -4.60
C VAL A 14 -2.84 -11.70 -5.90
N ASN A 15 -3.76 -11.10 -6.65
CA ASN A 15 -4.25 -11.65 -7.91
C ASN A 15 -3.86 -10.74 -9.11
N PRO A 16 -2.67 -10.92 -9.70
CA PRO A 16 -2.14 -10.04 -10.75
C PRO A 16 -2.97 -10.02 -12.04
N GLU A 17 -3.78 -11.05 -12.28
CA GLU A 17 -4.60 -11.17 -13.49
C GLU A 17 -5.72 -10.13 -13.54
N ILE A 18 -6.19 -9.67 -12.38
CA ILE A 18 -7.26 -8.66 -12.25
C ILE A 18 -6.74 -7.30 -11.74
N MET A 19 -5.42 -7.17 -11.58
CA MET A 19 -4.77 -5.91 -11.22
C MET A 19 -4.57 -5.02 -12.44
N GLU A 20 -4.86 -3.74 -12.27
CA GLU A 20 -4.55 -2.70 -13.25
C GLU A 20 -3.06 -2.35 -13.16
N ASN A 21 -2.42 -2.17 -14.32
CA ASN A 21 -1.06 -1.67 -14.39
C ASN A 21 -1.01 -0.21 -13.92
N GLU A 22 0.14 0.20 -13.39
CA GLU A 22 0.40 1.54 -12.87
C GLU A 22 -0.54 1.96 -11.72
N LYS A 23 -1.14 0.98 -11.04
CA LYS A 23 -2.02 1.19 -9.89
C LYS A 23 -1.44 0.58 -8.63
N PHE A 24 -1.51 1.36 -7.55
CA PHE A 24 -1.19 0.89 -6.21
C PHE A 24 -2.40 0.21 -5.58
N TYR A 25 -2.16 -0.97 -5.05
CA TYR A 25 -3.08 -1.71 -4.20
C TYR A 25 -2.47 -1.81 -2.81
N HIS A 26 -3.30 -1.73 -1.78
CA HIS A 26 -2.81 -1.85 -0.41
C HIS A 26 -3.68 -2.78 0.42
N CYS A 27 -3.09 -3.35 1.45
CA CYS A 27 -3.82 -3.94 2.55
C CYS A 27 -3.03 -3.85 3.85
N ILE A 28 -3.68 -4.25 4.94
CA ILE A 28 -3.07 -4.26 6.25
C ILE A 28 -2.94 -5.71 6.72
N PHE A 29 -1.72 -6.12 7.01
CA PHE A 29 -1.42 -7.45 7.51
C PHE A 29 -0.42 -7.35 8.66
N LYS A 30 -0.75 -7.96 9.81
CA LYS A 30 0.11 -7.98 11.01
C LYS A 30 0.63 -6.58 11.44
N ASP A 31 -0.25 -5.58 11.43
CA ASP A 31 0.09 -4.18 11.75
C ASP A 31 1.04 -3.50 10.76
N LYS A 32 1.30 -4.11 9.60
CA LYS A 32 2.07 -3.51 8.51
C LYS A 32 1.14 -3.17 7.36
N VAL A 33 1.51 -2.14 6.62
CA VAL A 33 0.87 -1.85 5.33
C VAL A 33 1.66 -2.58 4.26
N ILE A 34 0.96 -3.43 3.51
CA ILE A 34 1.49 -4.12 2.34
C ILE A 34 1.02 -3.34 1.13
N LEU A 35 1.95 -2.76 0.39
CA LEU A 35 1.71 -2.03 -0.84
C LEU A 35 2.14 -2.90 -2.02
N VAL A 36 1.27 -3.05 -3.00
CA VAL A 36 1.52 -3.84 -4.20
C VAL A 36 1.30 -2.96 -5.42
N PHE A 37 2.24 -3.02 -6.35
CA PHE A 37 2.22 -2.24 -7.58
C PHE A 37 2.52 -3.14 -8.76
N LYS A 38 1.65 -3.14 -9.76
CA LYS A 38 1.90 -3.82 -11.04
C LYS A 38 2.45 -2.78 -12.01
N ASP A 39 3.71 -2.92 -12.38
CA ASP A 39 4.40 -2.05 -13.33
C ASP A 39 3.92 -2.31 -14.78
N HIS A 40 4.28 -1.42 -15.72
CA HIS A 40 3.98 -1.53 -17.14
C HIS A 40 4.61 -2.77 -17.81
N GLN A 41 5.70 -3.33 -17.27
CA GLN A 41 6.24 -4.63 -17.71
C GLN A 41 5.55 -5.82 -17.02
N GLU A 42 4.41 -5.58 -16.36
CA GLU A 42 3.62 -6.55 -15.59
C GLU A 42 4.35 -7.15 -14.38
N PHE A 43 5.46 -6.55 -13.94
CA PHE A 43 6.13 -6.96 -12.71
C PHE A 43 5.35 -6.51 -11.48
N LEU A 44 5.11 -7.46 -10.58
CA LEU A 44 4.58 -7.19 -9.25
C LEU A 44 5.70 -6.73 -8.32
N ASN A 45 5.58 -5.50 -7.84
CA ASN A 45 6.42 -4.92 -6.80
C ASN A 45 5.64 -4.92 -5.49
N CYS A 46 6.28 -5.37 -4.42
CA CYS A 46 5.69 -5.43 -3.08
C CYS A 46 6.56 -4.66 -2.09
N PHE A 47 5.94 -3.78 -1.30
CA PHE A 47 6.60 -2.99 -0.28
C PHE A 47 5.90 -3.17 1.06
N GLU A 48 6.70 -3.30 2.12
CA GLU A 48 6.22 -3.36 3.49
C GLU A 48 6.52 -2.04 4.19
N ILE A 49 5.51 -1.45 4.82
CA ILE A 49 5.66 -0.22 5.60
C ILE A 49 5.36 -0.56 7.06
N GLU A 50 6.40 -0.40 7.89
CA GLU A 50 6.35 -0.59 9.35
C GLU A 50 6.25 0.75 10.12
N GLU A 51 6.30 1.87 9.40
CA GLU A 51 6.24 3.20 9.98
C GLU A 51 4.87 3.45 10.61
N LYS A 52 4.85 3.53 11.95
CA LYS A 52 3.60 3.54 12.74
C LYS A 52 2.69 4.71 12.39
N GLU A 53 3.25 5.87 12.05
CA GLU A 53 2.46 7.03 11.63
C GLU A 53 1.69 6.74 10.34
N ILE A 54 2.37 6.18 9.34
CA ILE A 54 1.80 5.84 8.04
C ILE A 54 0.75 4.73 8.21
N VAL A 55 1.09 3.65 8.92
CA VAL A 55 0.17 2.55 9.20
C VAL A 55 -1.10 3.06 9.88
N LYS A 56 -0.97 3.90 10.90
CA LYS A 56 -2.12 4.45 11.63
C LYS A 56 -2.98 5.35 10.74
N LYS A 57 -2.37 6.12 9.85
CA LYS A 57 -3.08 7.01 8.92
C LYS A 57 -3.86 6.18 7.91
N ILE A 58 -3.23 5.20 7.26
CA ILE A 58 -3.89 4.28 6.31
C ILE A 58 -5.01 3.48 6.99
N LYS A 59 -4.84 3.05 8.24
CA LYS A 59 -5.93 2.41 9.03
C LYS A 59 -7.13 3.31 9.27
N SER A 60 -6.89 4.60 9.47
CA SER A 60 -7.93 5.58 9.83
C SER A 60 -8.64 6.13 8.59
N SER A 61 -7.92 6.16 7.47
CA SER A 61 -8.39 6.58 6.16
C SER A 61 -9.19 5.45 5.51
N LYS A 62 -10.51 5.52 5.59
CA LYS A 62 -11.41 4.53 4.97
C LYS A 62 -11.48 4.62 3.44
N ASP A 63 -11.08 5.76 2.87
CA ASP A 63 -11.21 6.07 1.43
C ASP A 63 -10.10 7.01 0.91
N GLU A 64 -9.13 7.36 1.75
CA GLU A 64 -8.07 8.30 1.39
C GLU A 64 -7.01 7.56 0.58
N ASP A 65 -6.61 8.14 -0.55
CA ASP A 65 -5.65 7.51 -1.45
C ASP A 65 -4.30 7.30 -0.73
N VAL A 66 -3.81 6.06 -0.76
CA VAL A 66 -2.54 5.69 -0.12
C VAL A 66 -1.38 6.56 -0.62
N ASN A 67 -1.42 6.98 -1.89
CA ASN A 67 -0.39 7.84 -2.46
C ASN A 67 -0.37 9.19 -1.76
N SER A 68 -1.53 9.81 -1.52
CA SER A 68 -1.60 11.10 -0.82
C SER A 68 -1.05 11.02 0.61
N ILE A 69 -1.27 9.89 1.30
CA ILE A 69 -0.71 9.65 2.63
C ILE A 69 0.82 9.58 2.57
N LEU A 70 1.36 8.84 1.62
CA LEU A 70 2.81 8.67 1.42
C LEU A 70 3.48 9.97 0.98
N GLU A 71 2.91 10.69 0.03
CA GLU A 71 3.41 11.99 -0.44
C GLU A 71 3.48 12.99 0.71
N SER A 72 2.39 13.12 1.48
CA SER A 72 2.36 14.01 2.65
C SER A 72 3.43 13.65 3.69
N TYR A 73 3.71 12.35 3.88
CA TYR A 73 4.78 11.91 4.76
C TYR A 73 6.17 12.28 4.22
N ILE A 74 6.42 12.04 2.93
CA ILE A 74 7.69 12.38 2.27
C ILE A 74 7.96 13.88 2.32
N GLU A 75 6.95 14.72 2.09
CA GLU A 75 7.08 16.18 2.19
C GLU A 75 7.44 16.62 3.61
N LYS A 76 6.77 16.06 4.63
CA LYS A 76 7.10 16.33 6.03
C LYS A 76 8.53 15.91 6.37
N GLU A 77 8.97 14.74 5.92
CA GLU A 77 10.33 14.25 6.19
C GLU A 77 11.40 15.08 5.46
N LYS A 78 11.11 15.58 4.26
CA LYS A 78 11.98 16.54 3.56
C LYS A 78 12.11 17.86 4.35
N LEU A 79 11.01 18.38 4.88
CA LEU A 79 11.00 19.62 5.69
C LEU A 79 11.74 19.48 7.02
N LYS A 80 11.81 18.28 7.61
CA LYS A 80 12.59 18.02 8.85
C LYS A 80 14.08 17.94 8.62
N LYS A 81 14.53 17.71 7.38
CA LYS A 81 15.95 17.60 7.01
C LYS A 81 16.58 18.94 6.61
N GLN A 82 15.85 20.05 6.74
CA GLN A 82 16.30 21.39 6.41
C GLN A 82 16.62 22.23 7.65
#